data_AF-A0A844MPI9-F1
#
_entry.id   AF-A0A844MPI9-F1
#
_cell.length_a   1.000
_cell.length_b   1.000
_cell.length_c   1.000
_cell.angle_alpha   90.00
_cell.angle_beta   90.00
_cell.angle_gamma   90.00
#
_symmetry.space_group_name_H-M   'P 1'
#
loop_
_entity.id
_entity.type
_entity.pdbx_description
1 polymer ?
#
loop_
_entity_poly.entity_id
_entity_poly.type
_entity_poly.pdbx_seq_one_letter_code
_entity_poly.pdbx_strand_id
1 'polypeptide(L)'
;MNYLSRRRLLQFGLLTPLAALPLSRQPSAFAVCCIDGECNNPTRITASKPVGDIPGVSNFIWPIAGAPNTPYLIGDAFGPRLIGNPGKYDWHEGIDIKADEGIDVVASCSGFVRISADCDERYKNSGKIIQIEGYEYDSNNKITQKYRINYNHLSERLVKVGDIVSQGTVIGKSGCTGANWPHLHLEIRKDDVPQNPYFYLTFPSTDSHTVAIQGVTSNANGTLNVNLRVMTPRTKLDINRINVFALDSNNNTVDSMYVDFNESHNCGRISSSSTNSYTYRESITKAVTITPENFWYDITEWTVNFTFSGLLLSNTIKIKAEALDRSGVIAEDIKTI
;
A
#
# COMPACT_ATOMS: atom_id res chain seq x y z
N MET A 1 -38.81 -68.73 -44.83
CA MET A 1 -39.02 -69.43 -43.54
C MET A 1 -39.26 -68.33 -42.50
N ASN A 2 -40.52 -68.08 -42.14
CA ASN A 2 -41.18 -68.58 -40.91
C ASN A 2 -40.53 -67.97 -39.64
N TYR A 3 -41.20 -67.28 -38.71
CA TYR A 3 -42.62 -67.12 -38.37
C TYR A 3 -42.79 -65.88 -37.47
N LEU A 4 -44.03 -65.39 -37.41
CA LEU A 4 -44.59 -64.26 -36.66
C LEU A 4 -44.49 -64.38 -35.13
N SER A 5 -44.51 -63.22 -34.42
CA SER A 5 -45.28 -62.92 -33.18
C SER A 5 -44.60 -61.81 -32.35
N ARG A 6 -45.20 -60.77 -31.76
CA ARG A 6 -46.55 -60.16 -31.68
C ARG A 6 -46.37 -58.75 -31.10
N ARG A 7 -47.34 -57.87 -31.41
CA ARG A 7 -47.45 -56.44 -31.07
C ARG A 7 -47.76 -56.14 -29.60
N ARG A 8 -47.33 -54.95 -29.11
CA ARG A 8 -48.17 -53.87 -28.48
C ARG A 8 -47.27 -52.65 -28.20
N LEU A 9 -47.32 -51.57 -28.99
CA LEU A 9 -48.20 -50.39 -28.93
C LEU A 9 -48.15 -49.61 -27.61
N LEU A 10 -47.59 -48.39 -27.68
CA LEU A 10 -47.91 -47.09 -27.05
C LEU A 10 -46.67 -46.20 -27.28
N GLN A 11 -46.68 -44.91 -27.57
CA GLN A 11 -47.58 -43.94 -28.21
C GLN A 11 -46.70 -42.69 -28.44
N PHE A 12 -46.93 -42.04 -29.58
CA PHE A 12 -46.40 -40.76 -30.09
C PHE A 12 -45.81 -39.72 -29.10
N GLY A 13 -44.72 -39.08 -29.54
CA GLY A 13 -44.31 -37.75 -29.10
C GLY A 13 -43.05 -37.26 -29.84
N LEU A 14 -43.19 -36.17 -30.60
CA LEU A 14 -42.17 -35.62 -31.51
C LEU A 14 -40.87 -35.19 -30.80
N LEU A 15 -39.71 -35.50 -31.41
CA LEU A 15 -38.43 -34.86 -31.12
C LEU A 15 -38.27 -33.63 -32.03
N THR A 16 -38.39 -32.44 -31.46
CA THR A 16 -37.93 -31.17 -32.04
C THR A 16 -36.42 -31.01 -31.80
N PRO A 17 -35.69 -30.26 -32.66
CA PRO A 17 -34.24 -30.19 -32.58
C PRO A 17 -33.79 -29.33 -31.37
N LEU A 18 -32.70 -29.78 -30.73
CA LEU A 18 -31.97 -29.07 -29.68
C LEU A 18 -31.55 -27.68 -30.20
N ALA A 19 -32.18 -26.63 -29.67
CA ALA A 19 -31.67 -25.27 -29.81
C ALA A 19 -30.44 -25.12 -28.91
N ALA A 20 -29.33 -24.66 -29.50
CA ALA A 20 -28.13 -24.26 -28.77
C ALA A 20 -28.45 -23.07 -27.85
N LEU A 21 -28.29 -23.26 -26.54
CA LEU A 21 -28.33 -22.18 -25.56
C LEU A 21 -27.01 -21.38 -25.64
N PRO A 22 -27.04 -20.04 -25.65
CA PRO A 22 -25.83 -19.25 -25.58
C PRO A 22 -25.22 -19.39 -24.18
N LEU A 23 -23.91 -19.69 -24.12
CA LEU A 23 -23.12 -19.58 -22.89
C LEU A 23 -23.08 -18.11 -22.44
N SER A 24 -24.08 -17.73 -21.65
CA SER A 24 -24.04 -16.58 -20.78
C SER A 24 -23.00 -16.86 -19.69
N ARG A 25 -21.76 -16.41 -19.92
CA ARG A 25 -20.76 -16.25 -18.87
C ARG A 25 -21.27 -15.12 -17.96
N GLN A 26 -22.08 -15.48 -16.97
CA GLN A 26 -22.30 -14.64 -15.81
C GLN A 26 -20.93 -14.46 -15.12
N PRO A 27 -20.54 -13.24 -14.72
CA PRO A 27 -19.37 -13.07 -13.88
C PRO A 27 -19.61 -13.84 -12.58
N SER A 28 -18.67 -14.73 -12.25
CA SER A 28 -18.63 -15.46 -11.00
C SER A 28 -18.88 -14.52 -9.83
N ALA A 29 -19.83 -14.89 -8.97
CA ALA A 29 -20.17 -14.18 -7.75
C ALA A 29 -18.89 -13.72 -7.02
N PHE A 30 -18.75 -12.41 -6.83
CA PHE A 30 -17.84 -11.88 -5.82
C PHE A 30 -18.27 -12.49 -4.50
N ALA A 31 -17.45 -13.37 -3.93
CA ALA A 31 -17.62 -13.80 -2.56
C ALA A 31 -17.61 -12.54 -1.70
N VAL A 32 -18.76 -12.20 -1.12
CA VAL A 32 -18.87 -11.17 -0.10
C VAL A 32 -18.04 -11.67 1.07
N CYS A 33 -16.82 -11.15 1.21
CA CYS A 33 -16.00 -11.51 2.35
C CYS A 33 -16.62 -10.91 3.63
N CYS A 34 -16.60 -11.69 4.70
CA CYS A 34 -17.39 -11.55 5.91
C CYS A 34 -17.26 -10.17 6.57
N ILE A 35 -18.39 -9.50 6.76
CA ILE A 35 -18.54 -8.40 7.72
C ILE A 35 -18.86 -9.06 9.06
N ASP A 36 -17.85 -9.31 9.89
CA ASP A 36 -18.06 -9.86 11.23
C ASP A 36 -18.39 -8.75 12.25
N GLY A 37 -19.16 -9.15 13.28
CA GLY A 37 -19.91 -8.30 14.21
C GLY A 37 -19.12 -7.47 15.23
N GLU A 38 -19.82 -7.05 16.28
CA GLU A 38 -19.34 -6.08 17.28
C GLU A 38 -17.95 -6.43 17.84
N CYS A 39 -17.07 -5.43 17.84
CA CYS A 39 -15.71 -5.61 18.30
C CYS A 39 -15.63 -5.62 19.82
N ASN A 40 -15.32 -6.77 20.42
CA ASN A 40 -14.99 -6.84 21.83
C ASN A 40 -13.53 -6.43 22.03
N ASN A 41 -13.30 -5.32 22.73
CA ASN A 41 -11.98 -4.75 22.95
C ASN A 41 -10.98 -5.79 23.50
N PRO A 42 -9.97 -6.22 22.73
CA PRO A 42 -9.09 -7.30 23.15
C PRO A 42 -8.13 -6.85 24.25
N THR A 43 -7.68 -7.81 25.07
CA THR A 43 -6.62 -7.57 26.05
C THR A 43 -5.33 -7.16 25.32
N ARG A 44 -4.82 -5.96 25.61
CA ARG A 44 -3.56 -5.46 25.06
C ARG A 44 -2.50 -5.44 26.14
N ILE A 45 -1.27 -5.75 25.78
CA ILE A 45 -0.13 -5.39 26.62
C ILE A 45 0.12 -3.89 26.47
N THR A 46 -0.19 -3.12 27.53
CA THR A 46 -0.04 -1.65 27.57
C THR A 46 1.33 -1.21 28.11
N ALA A 47 2.08 -2.11 28.74
CA ALA A 47 3.39 -1.84 29.33
C ALA A 47 4.54 -2.39 28.46
N SER A 48 5.67 -1.68 28.44
CA SER A 48 6.90 -2.14 27.79
C SER A 48 7.51 -3.37 28.50
N LYS A 49 7.83 -4.37 27.67
CA LYS A 49 8.57 -5.63 27.88
C LYS A 49 7.92 -6.72 28.78
N PRO A 50 7.47 -7.85 28.21
CA PRO A 50 7.53 -9.14 28.91
C PRO A 50 8.99 -9.44 29.27
N VAL A 51 9.24 -9.85 30.51
CA VAL A 51 10.57 -10.14 31.05
C VAL A 51 11.14 -11.38 30.35
N GLY A 52 12.02 -11.17 29.37
CA GLY A 52 12.77 -12.19 28.65
C GLY A 52 13.78 -11.58 27.66
N ASP A 53 14.77 -12.38 27.25
CA ASP A 53 15.76 -12.01 26.24
C ASP A 53 15.10 -12.04 24.85
N ILE A 54 14.38 -10.96 24.51
CA ILE A 54 13.86 -10.75 23.16
C ILE A 54 15.07 -10.49 22.26
N PRO A 55 15.33 -11.32 21.23
CA PRO A 55 16.39 -11.04 20.28
C PRO A 55 16.16 -9.68 19.62
N GLY A 56 17.23 -8.90 19.46
CA GLY A 56 17.16 -7.62 18.77
C GLY A 56 16.57 -7.77 17.37
N VAL A 57 15.81 -6.76 16.95
CA VAL A 57 15.37 -6.64 15.56
C VAL A 57 16.62 -6.47 14.70
N SER A 58 16.84 -7.43 13.81
CA SER A 58 17.82 -7.35 12.73
C SER A 58 17.06 -7.64 11.43
N ASN A 59 17.23 -6.77 10.42
CA ASN A 59 16.68 -6.82 9.06
C ASN A 59 15.33 -7.55 8.88
N PHE A 60 14.28 -6.85 8.48
CA PHE A 60 12.95 -7.46 8.34
C PHE A 60 12.89 -8.45 7.17
N ILE A 61 12.04 -9.49 7.32
CA ILE A 61 11.71 -10.43 6.25
C ILE A 61 10.27 -10.26 5.79
N TRP A 62 10.02 -10.74 4.57
CA TRP A 62 8.67 -10.84 4.04
C TRP A 62 7.79 -11.75 4.88
N PRO A 63 6.55 -11.32 5.19
CA PRO A 63 5.68 -12.04 6.11
C PRO A 63 4.90 -13.18 5.47
N ILE A 64 4.94 -13.37 4.14
CA ILE A 64 4.24 -14.48 3.47
C ILE A 64 5.25 -15.61 3.23
N ALA A 65 5.00 -16.76 3.84
CA ALA A 65 5.85 -17.94 3.69
C ALA A 65 5.83 -18.45 2.24
N GLY A 66 7.00 -18.71 1.67
CA GLY A 66 7.12 -19.45 0.40
C GLY A 66 7.37 -18.68 -0.89
N ALA A 67 7.84 -17.43 -0.86
CA ALA A 67 8.15 -16.69 -2.10
C ALA A 67 9.55 -16.01 -2.11
N PRO A 68 10.65 -16.76 -1.88
CA PRO A 68 11.98 -16.20 -2.16
C PRO A 68 12.20 -15.93 -3.66
N ASN A 69 11.37 -16.49 -4.57
CA ASN A 69 11.58 -16.45 -6.02
C ASN A 69 10.35 -16.04 -6.86
N THR A 70 9.23 -15.69 -6.23
CA THR A 70 8.09 -15.05 -6.91
C THR A 70 8.03 -13.61 -6.43
N PRO A 71 7.91 -12.61 -7.33
CA PRO A 71 7.74 -11.23 -6.88
C PRO A 71 6.47 -11.20 -6.04
N TYR A 72 6.61 -10.89 -4.75
CA TYR A 72 5.46 -10.62 -3.88
C TYR A 72 4.60 -9.58 -4.58
N LEU A 73 3.42 -9.99 -5.05
CA LEU A 73 2.55 -9.09 -5.79
C LEU A 73 1.90 -8.16 -4.79
N ILE A 74 2.17 -6.87 -4.92
CA ILE A 74 1.61 -5.87 -4.02
C ILE A 74 0.23 -5.50 -4.52
N GLY A 75 -0.78 -5.76 -3.71
CA GLY A 75 -2.16 -5.31 -3.82
C GLY A 75 -2.24 -3.80 -4.03
N ASP A 76 -2.00 -3.11 -2.92
CA ASP A 76 -1.98 -1.66 -2.77
C ASP A 76 -0.71 -1.29 -2.00
N ALA A 77 -0.13 -0.13 -2.29
CA ALA A 77 1.07 0.32 -1.61
C ALA A 77 0.79 1.36 -0.53
N PHE A 78 1.81 1.61 0.27
CA PHE A 78 1.84 2.65 1.27
C PHE A 78 1.71 4.03 0.63
N GLY A 79 0.95 4.92 1.27
CA GLY A 79 0.75 6.28 0.80
C GLY A 79 -0.69 6.59 0.36
N PRO A 80 -0.89 7.67 -0.42
CA PRO A 80 -2.23 8.13 -0.77
C PRO A 80 -2.88 7.23 -1.83
N ARG A 81 -4.13 6.81 -1.61
CA ARG A 81 -4.90 5.99 -2.56
C ARG A 81 -6.39 6.37 -2.62
N LEU A 82 -7.07 5.93 -3.68
CA LEU A 82 -8.51 6.08 -3.88
C LEU A 82 -9.29 5.02 -3.10
N ILE A 83 -10.38 5.41 -2.43
CA ILE A 83 -11.26 4.50 -1.69
C ILE A 83 -12.68 4.46 -2.25
N GLY A 84 -13.04 3.34 -2.90
CA GLY A 84 -14.41 2.89 -3.19
C GLY A 84 -15.25 3.72 -4.18
N ASN A 85 -15.13 5.05 -4.14
CA ASN A 85 -15.86 6.00 -4.99
C ASN A 85 -14.89 7.02 -5.61
N PRO A 86 -15.13 7.49 -6.85
CA PRO A 86 -14.37 8.57 -7.45
C PRO A 86 -14.31 9.80 -6.52
N GLY A 87 -13.10 10.27 -6.23
CA GLY A 87 -12.86 11.49 -5.44
C GLY A 87 -12.76 11.31 -3.93
N LYS A 88 -12.89 10.09 -3.38
CA LYS A 88 -12.55 9.83 -1.97
C LYS A 88 -11.16 9.20 -1.86
N TYR A 89 -10.33 9.72 -0.97
CA TYR A 89 -8.97 9.24 -0.74
C TYR A 89 -8.74 8.89 0.72
N ASP A 90 -7.91 7.88 0.95
CA ASP A 90 -7.32 7.60 2.26
C ASP A 90 -5.79 7.51 2.16
N TRP A 91 -5.15 7.49 3.33
CA TRP A 91 -3.73 7.25 3.45
C TRP A 91 -3.51 5.83 3.92
N HIS A 92 -2.89 5.00 3.08
CA HIS A 92 -2.56 3.64 3.39
C HIS A 92 -1.31 3.60 4.28
N GLU A 93 -1.48 3.25 5.56
CA GLU A 93 -0.40 3.21 6.57
C GLU A 93 0.49 1.94 6.45
N GLY A 94 0.23 1.08 5.47
CA GLY A 94 0.95 -0.18 5.23
C GLY A 94 1.01 -0.55 3.76
N ILE A 95 1.27 -1.82 3.46
CA ILE A 95 1.17 -2.42 2.12
C ILE A 95 0.20 -3.59 2.16
N ASP A 96 -0.53 -3.81 1.07
CA ASP A 96 -1.37 -4.99 0.90
C ASP A 96 -0.61 -5.98 0.03
N ILE A 97 -0.30 -7.16 0.56
CA ILE A 97 0.42 -8.22 -0.15
C ILE A 97 -0.62 -9.21 -0.64
N LYS A 98 -0.70 -9.44 -1.96
CA LYS A 98 -1.60 -10.46 -2.52
C LYS A 98 -1.24 -11.81 -1.93
N ALA A 99 -2.19 -12.42 -1.27
CA ALA A 99 -2.07 -13.75 -0.71
C ALA A 99 -3.46 -14.37 -0.69
N ASP A 100 -3.59 -15.57 -1.25
CA ASP A 100 -4.81 -16.35 -1.11
C ASP A 100 -5.08 -16.61 0.38
N GLU A 101 -6.33 -16.87 0.73
CA GLU A 101 -6.67 -17.21 2.11
C GLU A 101 -5.99 -18.53 2.54
N GLY A 102 -5.43 -18.54 3.75
CA GLY A 102 -4.83 -19.72 4.36
C GLY A 102 -3.31 -19.87 4.20
N ILE A 103 -2.66 -18.97 3.44
CA ILE A 103 -1.19 -18.95 3.30
C ILE A 103 -0.56 -18.57 4.62
N ASP A 104 0.51 -19.28 5.00
CA ASP A 104 1.18 -19.04 6.27
C ASP A 104 1.81 -17.64 6.32
N VAL A 105 1.51 -16.93 7.41
CA VAL A 105 2.06 -15.62 7.74
C VAL A 105 3.12 -15.81 8.81
N VAL A 106 4.33 -15.30 8.55
CA VAL A 106 5.48 -15.36 9.46
C VAL A 106 5.81 -14.01 10.06
N ALA A 107 6.42 -14.03 11.26
CA ALA A 107 6.91 -12.83 11.92
C ALA A 107 8.06 -12.18 11.11
N SER A 108 7.84 -10.95 10.64
CA SER A 108 8.85 -10.16 9.92
C SER A 108 10.07 -9.79 10.77
N CYS A 109 9.95 -9.78 12.10
CA CYS A 109 11.06 -9.63 13.03
C CYS A 109 10.79 -10.40 14.34
N SER A 110 11.84 -10.59 15.14
CA SER A 110 11.71 -11.11 16.50
C SER A 110 11.02 -10.09 17.41
N GLY A 111 10.25 -10.57 18.38
CA GLY A 111 9.51 -9.70 19.28
C GLY A 111 8.56 -10.48 20.19
N PHE A 112 7.64 -9.75 20.81
CA PHE A 112 6.52 -10.34 21.54
C PHE A 112 5.19 -9.91 20.94
N VAL A 113 4.19 -10.78 21.06
CA VAL A 113 2.84 -10.53 20.56
C VAL A 113 2.13 -9.57 21.50
N ARG A 114 1.91 -8.35 21.01
CA ARG A 114 1.25 -7.27 21.75
C ARG A 114 -0.27 -7.28 21.57
N ILE A 115 -0.72 -7.68 20.38
CA ILE A 115 -2.14 -7.84 20.02
C ILE A 115 -2.28 -9.16 19.28
N SER A 116 -3.33 -9.92 19.60
CA SER A 116 -3.82 -11.05 18.81
C SER A 116 -5.32 -11.13 19.05
N ALA A 117 -6.11 -10.66 18.08
CA ALA A 117 -7.55 -10.44 18.26
C ALA A 117 -8.32 -10.55 16.95
N ASP A 118 -9.64 -10.77 17.04
CA ASP A 118 -10.50 -10.84 15.84
C ASP A 118 -10.88 -9.46 15.29
N CYS A 119 -10.64 -8.42 16.07
CA CYS A 119 -10.79 -7.02 15.74
C CYS A 119 -10.03 -6.19 16.78
N ASP A 120 -9.78 -4.91 16.49
CA ASP A 120 -9.18 -3.98 17.44
C ASP A 120 -9.70 -2.55 17.21
N GLU A 121 -10.22 -1.89 18.25
CA GLU A 121 -10.82 -0.55 18.11
C GLU A 121 -9.86 0.55 17.63
N ARG A 122 -8.55 0.38 17.87
CA ARG A 122 -7.52 1.32 17.38
C ARG A 122 -7.18 1.04 15.91
N TYR A 123 -7.33 -0.20 15.47
CA TYR A 123 -7.10 -0.64 14.09
C TYR A 123 -8.45 -1.02 13.46
N LYS A 124 -9.31 -0.02 13.27
CA LYS A 124 -10.64 -0.23 12.66
C LYS A 124 -10.50 -0.89 11.29
N ASN A 125 -11.42 -1.79 10.97
CA ASN A 125 -11.44 -2.58 9.73
C ASN A 125 -10.23 -3.52 9.53
N SER A 126 -9.35 -3.71 10.52
CA SER A 126 -8.23 -4.66 10.39
C SER A 126 -8.65 -6.13 10.32
N GLY A 127 -9.90 -6.45 10.68
CA GLY A 127 -10.32 -7.84 10.87
C GLY A 127 -9.46 -8.53 11.94
N LYS A 128 -9.18 -9.81 11.73
CA LYS A 128 -8.26 -10.54 12.60
C LYS A 128 -6.86 -9.95 12.45
N ILE A 129 -6.31 -9.52 13.58
CA ILE A 129 -5.06 -8.78 13.68
C ILE A 129 -4.09 -9.48 14.62
N ILE A 130 -2.82 -9.50 14.23
CA ILE A 130 -1.68 -9.74 15.12
C ILE A 130 -0.79 -8.49 15.09
N GLN A 131 -0.30 -8.06 16.25
CA GLN A 131 0.74 -7.04 16.35
C GLN A 131 1.94 -7.59 17.11
N ILE A 132 3.12 -7.54 16.49
CA ILE A 132 4.40 -7.88 17.13
C ILE A 132 5.10 -6.57 17.52
N GLU A 133 5.60 -6.49 18.75
CA GLU A 133 6.49 -5.41 19.20
C GLU A 133 7.90 -5.96 19.40
N GLY A 134 8.89 -5.31 18.78
CA GLY A 134 10.31 -5.63 18.85
C GLY A 134 11.16 -4.39 19.10
N TYR A 135 12.45 -4.61 19.44
CA TYR A 135 13.37 -3.52 19.78
C TYR A 135 14.71 -3.69 19.07
N GLU A 136 15.30 -2.56 18.69
CA GLU A 136 16.71 -2.46 18.30
C GLU A 136 17.54 -2.05 19.51
N TYR A 137 18.78 -2.55 19.57
CA TYR A 137 19.68 -2.35 20.70
C TYR A 137 21.03 -1.80 20.22
N ASP A 138 21.63 -0.90 21.00
CA ASP A 138 23.03 -0.52 20.81
C ASP A 138 24.00 -1.60 21.35
N SER A 139 25.30 -1.34 21.20
CA SER A 139 26.36 -2.24 21.69
C SER A 139 26.38 -2.41 23.22
N ASN A 140 25.65 -1.59 23.97
CA ASN A 140 25.51 -1.65 25.43
C ASN A 140 24.16 -2.26 25.85
N ASN A 141 23.43 -2.90 24.94
CA ASN A 141 22.08 -3.46 25.15
C ASN A 141 21.02 -2.42 25.54
N LYS A 142 21.23 -1.15 25.21
CA LYS A 142 20.21 -0.11 25.40
C LYS A 142 19.29 -0.09 24.19
N ILE A 143 17.98 -0.04 24.44
CA ILE A 143 16.98 0.13 23.38
C ILE A 143 17.25 1.47 22.67
N THR A 144 17.52 1.40 21.38
CA THR A 144 17.67 2.57 20.49
C THR A 144 16.37 2.87 19.77
N GLN A 145 15.60 1.83 19.45
CA GLN A 145 14.41 1.96 18.62
C GLN A 145 13.35 0.92 18.99
N LYS A 146 12.07 1.31 18.92
CA LYS A 146 10.92 0.41 19.03
C LYS A 146 10.26 0.21 17.67
N TYR A 147 9.93 -1.03 17.35
CA TYR A 147 9.16 -1.39 16.15
C TYR A 147 7.86 -2.09 16.52
N ARG A 148 6.78 -1.75 15.82
CA ARG A 148 5.50 -2.48 15.86
C ARG A 148 5.11 -2.90 14.46
N ILE A 149 4.72 -4.16 14.31
CA ILE A 149 4.39 -4.73 13.01
C ILE A 149 2.99 -5.29 13.10
N ASN A 150 2.08 -4.76 12.26
CA ASN A 150 0.70 -5.21 12.19
C ASN A 150 0.52 -6.17 11.02
N TYR A 151 -0.18 -7.26 11.28
CA TYR A 151 -0.59 -8.27 10.32
C TYR A 151 -2.12 -8.34 10.39
N ASN A 152 -2.78 -7.77 9.39
CA ASN A 152 -4.24 -7.60 9.37
C ASN A 152 -4.89 -8.54 8.34
N HIS A 153 -6.21 -8.61 8.39
CA HIS A 153 -7.08 -9.39 7.50
C HIS A 153 -6.83 -10.90 7.56
N LEU A 154 -6.25 -11.39 8.66
CA LEU A 154 -5.91 -12.80 8.82
C LEU A 154 -7.18 -13.67 8.75
N SER A 155 -7.05 -14.91 8.30
CA SER A 155 -8.11 -15.93 8.44
C SER A 155 -7.99 -16.63 9.79
N GLU A 156 -6.76 -16.82 10.25
CA GLU A 156 -6.43 -17.53 11.48
C GLU A 156 -5.26 -16.87 12.22
N ARG A 157 -5.33 -16.87 13.56
CA ARG A 157 -4.27 -16.41 14.45
C ARG A 157 -3.72 -17.60 15.21
N LEU A 158 -2.42 -17.85 15.10
CA LEU A 158 -1.74 -19.02 15.68
C LEU A 158 -0.94 -18.68 16.94
N VAL A 159 -0.91 -17.40 17.33
CA VAL A 159 -0.22 -16.90 18.52
C VAL A 159 -1.15 -16.11 19.42
N LYS A 160 -0.79 -16.00 20.70
CA LYS A 160 -1.53 -15.31 21.75
C LYS A 160 -0.75 -14.12 22.29
N VAL A 161 -1.46 -13.17 22.87
CA VAL A 161 -0.85 -12.01 23.52
C VAL A 161 0.13 -12.47 24.60
N GLY A 162 1.36 -11.95 24.55
CA GLY A 162 2.46 -12.30 25.45
C GLY A 162 3.45 -13.31 24.90
N ASP A 163 3.13 -14.03 23.82
CA ASP A 163 4.04 -15.00 23.20
C ASP A 163 5.30 -14.28 22.68
N ILE A 164 6.47 -14.89 22.90
CA ILE A 164 7.73 -14.46 22.28
C ILE A 164 7.89 -15.23 20.98
N VAL A 165 8.14 -14.52 19.88
CA VAL A 165 8.32 -15.10 18.56
C VAL A 165 9.65 -14.67 17.98
N SER A 166 10.35 -15.60 17.33
CA SER A 166 11.52 -15.29 16.51
C SER A 166 11.09 -14.89 15.11
N GLN A 167 11.90 -14.07 14.44
CA GLN A 167 11.73 -13.82 13.00
C GLN A 167 11.56 -15.13 12.22
N GLY A 168 10.59 -15.19 11.31
CA GLY A 168 10.27 -16.40 10.53
C GLY A 168 9.32 -17.38 11.21
N THR A 169 8.98 -17.19 12.49
CA THR A 169 7.96 -18.01 13.17
C THR A 169 6.60 -17.80 12.50
N VAL A 170 5.88 -18.88 12.17
CA VAL A 170 4.50 -18.79 11.68
C VAL A 170 3.61 -18.28 12.80
N ILE A 171 2.91 -17.17 12.56
CA ILE A 171 2.06 -16.48 13.54
C ILE A 171 0.57 -16.53 13.20
N GLY A 172 0.23 -16.81 11.95
CA GLY A 172 -1.15 -16.80 11.48
C GLY A 172 -1.27 -17.25 10.03
N LYS A 173 -2.44 -17.03 9.45
CA LYS A 173 -2.72 -17.30 8.04
C LYS A 173 -3.38 -16.08 7.39
N SER A 174 -2.99 -15.77 6.15
CA SER A 174 -3.61 -14.71 5.34
C SER A 174 -5.10 -14.98 5.16
N GLY A 175 -5.88 -13.93 4.90
CA GLY A 175 -7.32 -14.07 4.75
C GLY A 175 -7.95 -12.84 4.10
N CYS A 176 -9.23 -12.61 4.39
CA CYS A 176 -9.95 -11.42 3.93
C CYS A 176 -10.83 -10.80 5.02
N THR A 177 -10.60 -11.09 6.30
CA THR A 177 -11.46 -10.57 7.38
C THR A 177 -11.42 -9.04 7.44
N GLY A 178 -12.59 -8.38 7.40
CA GLY A 178 -12.66 -6.92 7.36
C GLY A 178 -12.16 -6.27 6.06
N ALA A 179 -11.91 -7.07 5.02
CA ALA A 179 -11.40 -6.64 3.72
C ALA A 179 -12.35 -7.03 2.56
N ASN A 180 -12.15 -6.41 1.40
CA ASN A 180 -12.97 -6.67 0.20
C ASN A 180 -12.41 -7.77 -0.72
N TRP A 181 -11.19 -8.25 -0.46
CA TRP A 181 -10.52 -9.30 -1.24
C TRP A 181 -9.41 -9.98 -0.41
N PRO A 182 -8.98 -11.22 -0.72
CA PRO A 182 -7.93 -11.92 0.04
C PRO A 182 -6.53 -11.31 -0.10
N HIS A 183 -5.95 -10.88 1.01
CA HIS A 183 -4.60 -10.33 1.10
C HIS A 183 -4.07 -10.31 2.54
N LEU A 184 -2.78 -10.01 2.68
CA LEU A 184 -2.20 -9.62 3.97
C LEU A 184 -1.90 -8.12 3.94
N HIS A 185 -2.55 -7.35 4.80
CA HIS A 185 -2.12 -5.98 5.06
C HIS A 185 -1.00 -5.99 6.11
N LEU A 186 0.16 -5.45 5.72
CA LEU A 186 1.36 -5.35 6.54
C LEU A 186 1.67 -3.88 6.81
N GLU A 187 1.77 -3.52 8.08
CA GLU A 187 2.22 -2.19 8.49
C GLU A 187 3.44 -2.31 9.41
N ILE A 188 4.45 -1.47 9.19
CA ILE A 188 5.62 -1.34 10.05
C ILE A 188 5.57 0.06 10.67
N ARG A 189 5.66 0.14 12.00
CA ARG A 189 5.76 1.39 12.73
C ARG A 189 7.08 1.47 13.47
N LYS A 190 7.76 2.61 13.39
CA LYS A 190 8.99 2.96 14.11
C LYS A 190 8.66 4.06 15.11
N ASP A 191 8.82 3.79 16.41
CA ASP A 191 8.35 4.66 17.50
C ASP A 191 6.91 5.16 17.32
N ASP A 192 6.02 4.23 16.93
CA ASP A 192 4.59 4.45 16.72
C ASP A 192 4.20 5.27 15.49
N VAL A 193 5.19 5.76 14.75
CA VAL A 193 5.01 6.40 13.44
C VAL A 193 4.99 5.31 12.37
N PRO A 194 3.94 5.19 11.53
CA PRO A 194 3.95 4.27 10.40
C PRO A 194 5.16 4.55 9.51
N GLN A 195 5.63 3.55 8.79
CA GLN A 195 6.76 3.66 7.90
C GLN A 195 6.43 2.89 6.64
N ASN A 196 6.94 3.33 5.51
CA ASN A 196 6.80 2.55 4.30
C ASN A 196 7.53 1.19 4.46
N PRO A 197 6.83 0.04 4.42
CA PRO A 197 7.45 -1.27 4.63
C PRO A 197 8.52 -1.62 3.58
N TYR A 198 8.50 -0.99 2.40
CA TYR A 198 9.51 -1.19 1.34
C TYR A 198 10.95 -0.86 1.78
N PHE A 199 11.15 0.00 2.80
CA PHE A 199 12.49 0.26 3.33
C PHE A 199 13.08 -0.89 4.12
N TYR A 200 12.21 -1.72 4.68
CA TYR A 200 12.60 -2.78 5.60
C TYR A 200 12.66 -4.13 4.88
N LEU A 201 11.92 -4.29 3.77
CA LEU A 201 11.82 -5.52 3.00
C LEU A 201 12.76 -5.51 1.78
N THR A 202 13.28 -6.67 1.39
CA THR A 202 14.21 -6.80 0.25
C THR A 202 13.47 -7.13 -1.05
N PHE A 203 13.77 -6.45 -2.16
CA PHE A 203 13.17 -6.70 -3.48
C PHE A 203 14.24 -6.88 -4.56
N PRO A 204 14.02 -7.76 -5.56
CA PRO A 204 14.82 -7.76 -6.79
C PRO A 204 14.44 -6.54 -7.67
N SER A 205 15.42 -5.71 -8.02
CA SER A 205 15.19 -4.49 -8.81
C SER A 205 15.32 -4.74 -10.32
N THR A 206 14.20 -4.86 -11.06
CA THR A 206 14.27 -5.02 -12.53
C THR A 206 13.45 -4.05 -13.38
N ASP A 207 12.45 -3.35 -12.83
CA ASP A 207 11.58 -2.43 -13.63
C ASP A 207 11.89 -0.93 -13.41
N SER A 208 11.56 -0.07 -14.38
CA SER A 208 11.87 1.37 -14.39
C SER A 208 10.66 2.25 -14.01
N HIS A 209 10.90 3.23 -13.13
CA HIS A 209 9.93 4.27 -12.74
C HIS A 209 9.91 5.45 -13.70
N THR A 210 8.86 6.26 -13.64
CA THR A 210 8.84 7.55 -14.36
C THR A 210 8.34 8.69 -13.49
N VAL A 211 9.01 9.83 -13.63
CA VAL A 211 8.54 11.16 -13.24
C VAL A 211 8.54 11.99 -14.51
N ALA A 212 7.45 12.70 -14.81
CA ALA A 212 7.32 13.47 -16.04
C ALA A 212 6.64 14.81 -15.77
N ILE A 213 7.28 15.90 -16.19
CA ILE A 213 6.76 17.27 -16.13
C ILE A 213 5.75 17.47 -17.27
N GLN A 214 4.47 17.30 -16.95
CA GLN A 214 3.39 17.46 -17.92
C GLN A 214 3.23 18.92 -18.34
N GLY A 215 3.28 19.84 -17.38
CA GLY A 215 3.03 21.25 -17.63
C GLY A 215 3.73 22.14 -16.62
N VAL A 216 4.16 23.33 -17.07
CA VAL A 216 4.57 24.41 -16.19
C VAL A 216 3.86 25.68 -16.60
N THR A 217 3.20 26.33 -15.65
CA THR A 217 2.42 27.54 -15.86
C THR A 217 2.98 28.67 -15.00
N SER A 218 3.51 29.71 -15.63
CA SER A 218 3.89 30.96 -14.98
C SER A 218 2.70 31.92 -14.95
N ASN A 219 2.42 32.49 -13.78
CA ASN A 219 1.34 33.45 -13.59
C ASN A 219 1.92 34.86 -13.39
N ALA A 220 1.16 35.88 -13.81
CA ALA A 220 1.57 37.29 -13.72
C ALA A 220 1.82 37.79 -12.28
N ASN A 221 1.33 37.06 -11.27
CA ASN A 221 1.55 37.33 -9.84
C ASN A 221 2.87 36.76 -9.30
N GLY A 222 3.75 36.21 -10.16
CA GLY A 222 5.03 35.62 -9.74
C GLY A 222 4.90 34.21 -9.17
N THR A 223 3.77 33.53 -9.41
CA THR A 223 3.54 32.13 -9.06
C THR A 223 3.87 31.21 -10.23
N LEU A 224 4.65 30.16 -9.99
CA LEU A 224 4.97 29.10 -10.94
C LEU A 224 4.31 27.78 -10.48
N ASN A 225 3.44 27.23 -11.31
CA ASN A 225 2.80 25.93 -11.06
C ASN A 225 3.45 24.86 -11.93
N VAL A 226 3.96 23.81 -11.31
CA VAL A 226 4.56 22.64 -11.98
C VAL A 226 3.64 21.45 -11.77
N ASN A 227 3.16 20.87 -12.86
CA ASN A 227 2.35 19.65 -12.85
C ASN A 227 3.23 18.46 -13.25
N LEU A 228 3.37 17.51 -12.32
CA LEU A 228 4.08 16.26 -12.54
C LEU A 228 3.08 15.11 -12.64
N ARG A 229 3.40 14.17 -13.53
CA ARG A 229 2.81 12.84 -13.57
C ARG A 229 3.87 11.84 -13.12
N VAL A 230 3.54 11.06 -12.11
CA VAL A 230 4.43 10.07 -11.51
C VAL A 230 3.79 8.70 -11.64
N MET A 231 4.51 7.75 -12.23
CA MET A 231 4.04 6.37 -12.38
C MET A 231 4.96 5.42 -11.63
N THR A 232 4.35 4.56 -10.83
CA THR A 232 5.03 3.49 -10.11
C THR A 232 4.43 2.14 -10.53
N PRO A 233 5.22 1.20 -11.07
CA PRO A 233 4.74 -0.15 -11.34
C PRO A 233 4.29 -0.85 -10.05
N ARG A 234 3.28 -1.73 -10.12
CA ARG A 234 2.78 -2.51 -8.97
C ARG A 234 3.85 -3.37 -8.27
N THR A 235 4.92 -3.72 -8.98
CA THR A 235 6.09 -4.44 -8.45
C THR A 235 7.06 -3.55 -7.68
N LYS A 236 6.92 -2.21 -7.77
CA LYS A 236 7.81 -1.21 -7.15
C LYS A 236 7.07 0.09 -6.81
N LEU A 237 6.53 0.15 -5.59
CA LEU A 237 6.08 1.41 -4.97
C LEU A 237 7.09 1.86 -3.92
N ASP A 238 8.31 2.11 -4.40
CA ASP A 238 9.48 2.53 -3.63
C ASP A 238 9.77 4.03 -3.77
N ILE A 239 9.01 4.79 -4.59
CA ILE A 239 9.14 6.26 -4.63
C ILE A 239 8.77 6.80 -3.25
N ASN A 240 9.78 7.26 -2.53
CA ASN A 240 9.67 7.78 -1.17
C ASN A 240 9.67 9.30 -1.15
N ARG A 241 10.24 9.93 -2.17
CA ARG A 241 10.43 11.36 -2.23
C ARG A 241 10.40 11.81 -3.67
N ILE A 242 9.77 12.95 -3.90
CA ILE A 242 9.88 13.66 -5.18
C ILE A 242 10.48 15.03 -4.87
N ASN A 243 11.61 15.34 -5.48
CA ASN A 243 12.20 16.66 -5.44
C ASN A 243 11.83 17.43 -6.70
N VAL A 244 11.58 18.72 -6.55
CA VAL A 244 11.39 19.65 -7.68
C VAL A 244 12.26 20.87 -7.46
N PHE A 245 13.10 21.16 -8.45
CA PHE A 245 14.02 22.29 -8.43
C PHE A 245 13.66 23.28 -9.53
N ALA A 246 13.62 24.56 -9.18
CA ALA A 246 13.67 25.66 -10.13
C ALA A 246 15.13 26.10 -10.29
N LEU A 247 15.65 26.00 -11.51
CA LEU A 247 17.04 26.27 -11.85
C LEU A 247 17.15 27.50 -12.76
N ASP A 248 18.23 28.26 -12.60
CA ASP A 248 18.58 29.34 -13.51
C ASP A 248 19.18 28.81 -14.83
N SER A 249 19.56 29.71 -15.74
CA SER A 249 20.19 29.37 -17.03
C SER A 249 21.53 28.65 -16.89
N ASN A 250 22.22 28.80 -15.75
CA ASN A 250 23.48 28.16 -15.41
C ASN A 250 23.29 26.84 -14.63
N ASN A 251 22.05 26.37 -14.48
CA ASN A 251 21.66 25.20 -13.68
C ASN A 251 21.87 25.35 -12.17
N ASN A 252 21.98 26.57 -11.64
CA ASN A 252 21.99 26.77 -10.19
C ASN A 252 20.56 26.71 -9.65
N THR A 253 20.36 26.03 -8.52
CA THR A 253 19.06 25.99 -7.84
C THR A 253 18.71 27.38 -7.30
N VAL A 254 17.64 27.96 -7.85
CA VAL A 254 17.04 29.22 -7.41
C VAL A 254 16.03 28.95 -6.29
N ASP A 255 15.26 27.87 -6.44
CA ASP A 255 14.36 27.40 -5.40
C ASP A 255 14.14 25.88 -5.51
N SER A 256 13.70 25.25 -4.43
CA SER A 256 13.36 23.83 -4.42
C SER A 256 12.19 23.54 -3.48
N MET A 257 11.48 22.47 -3.81
CA MET A 257 10.41 21.89 -3.01
C MET A 257 10.52 20.37 -3.08
N TYR A 258 10.00 19.69 -2.08
CA TYR A 258 9.91 18.23 -2.12
C TYR A 258 8.61 17.76 -1.50
N VAL A 259 8.24 16.53 -1.81
CA VAL A 259 7.30 15.75 -1.00
C VAL A 259 7.97 14.48 -0.56
N ASP A 260 7.89 14.20 0.74
CA ASP A 260 8.38 12.97 1.34
C ASP A 260 7.18 12.15 1.84
N PHE A 261 7.01 10.98 1.25
CA PHE A 261 5.92 10.06 1.56
C PHE A 261 6.12 9.33 2.90
N ASN A 262 7.30 9.35 3.53
CA ASN A 262 7.52 8.84 4.89
C ASN A 262 7.27 9.88 5.99
N GLU A 263 7.46 11.17 5.69
CA GLU A 263 7.20 12.24 6.67
C GLU A 263 5.74 12.71 6.66
N SER A 264 4.99 12.28 5.65
CA SER A 264 3.62 12.68 5.37
C SER A 264 2.57 12.19 6.35
N HIS A 265 2.94 11.47 7.42
CA HIS A 265 2.09 11.34 8.61
C HIS A 265 1.74 12.72 9.21
N ASN A 266 2.59 13.73 8.96
CA ASN A 266 2.37 15.14 9.26
C ASN A 266 1.81 15.95 8.08
N CYS A 267 1.66 15.36 6.88
CA CYS A 267 0.88 15.99 5.82
C CYS A 267 -0.55 16.03 6.32
N GLY A 268 -0.99 17.22 6.76
CA GLY A 268 -2.29 17.42 7.37
C GLY A 268 -3.35 16.60 6.65
N ARG A 269 -4.08 15.78 7.41
CA ARG A 269 -5.28 15.04 7.00
C ARG A 269 -6.41 16.01 6.61
N ILE A 270 -6.11 17.01 5.79
CA ILE A 270 -7.05 17.94 5.23
C ILE A 270 -7.53 17.29 3.94
N SER A 271 -8.42 16.30 4.08
CA SER A 271 -9.47 16.13 3.07
C SER A 271 -10.31 17.41 3.18
N SER A 272 -10.00 18.45 2.40
CA SER A 272 -11.00 19.50 2.23
C SER A 272 -12.18 18.81 1.57
N SER A 273 -13.35 18.88 2.23
CA SER A 273 -14.61 18.29 1.74
C SER A 273 -15.06 18.85 0.38
N SER A 274 -14.27 19.73 -0.23
CA SER A 274 -14.52 20.41 -1.50
C SER A 274 -13.43 20.23 -2.57
N THR A 275 -12.21 19.72 -2.26
CA THR A 275 -11.18 19.47 -3.29
C THR A 275 -10.47 18.15 -3.08
N ASN A 276 -10.63 17.27 -4.06
CA ASN A 276 -10.15 15.89 -4.20
C ASN A 276 -8.60 15.75 -4.23
N SER A 277 -7.86 16.23 -3.23
CA SER A 277 -6.39 16.29 -3.24
C SER A 277 -5.75 16.41 -1.85
N TYR A 278 -4.54 15.86 -1.65
CA TYR A 278 -3.70 16.11 -0.47
C TYR A 278 -2.87 17.37 -0.68
N THR A 279 -3.06 18.40 0.16
CA THR A 279 -2.24 19.63 0.07
C THR A 279 -1.30 19.75 1.26
N TYR A 280 -0.01 19.65 1.00
CA TYR A 280 1.05 20.04 1.92
C TYR A 280 1.36 21.53 1.71
N ARG A 281 1.36 22.32 2.79
CA ARG A 281 1.80 23.72 2.75
C ARG A 281 3.08 23.84 3.56
N GLU A 282 4.18 24.10 2.87
CA GLU A 282 5.47 24.39 3.49
C GLU A 282 5.47 25.81 4.09
N SER A 283 4.71 26.74 3.49
CA SER A 283 4.49 28.11 3.97
C SER A 283 3.22 28.72 3.36
N ILE A 284 2.94 30.01 3.62
CA ILE A 284 1.85 30.75 2.96
C ILE A 284 2.07 30.89 1.44
N THR A 285 3.32 30.72 0.98
CA THR A 285 3.80 30.95 -0.39
C THR A 285 4.21 29.67 -1.12
N LYS A 286 4.28 28.51 -0.45
CA LYS A 286 4.68 27.23 -1.05
C LYS A 286 3.67 26.14 -0.69
N ALA A 287 3.10 25.51 -1.71
CA ALA A 287 2.18 24.39 -1.54
C ALA A 287 2.49 23.27 -2.54
N VAL A 288 2.36 22.03 -2.08
CA VAL A 288 2.36 20.81 -2.89
C VAL A 288 0.97 20.21 -2.79
N THR A 289 0.34 19.97 -3.93
CA THR A 289 -0.96 19.30 -4.00
C THR A 289 -0.83 17.98 -4.76
N ILE A 290 -0.95 16.87 -4.05
CA ILE A 290 -0.98 15.53 -4.64
C ILE A 290 -2.44 15.15 -4.91
N THR A 291 -2.73 14.83 -6.16
CA THR A 291 -4.00 14.25 -6.59
C THR A 291 -3.70 12.85 -7.12
N PRO A 292 -4.02 11.78 -6.35
CA PRO A 292 -3.90 10.43 -6.87
C PRO A 292 -4.85 10.27 -8.08
N GLU A 293 -4.36 9.71 -9.18
CA GLU A 293 -5.20 9.42 -10.34
C GLU A 293 -5.71 7.98 -10.28
N ASN A 294 -6.66 7.64 -11.17
CA ASN A 294 -7.33 6.34 -11.18
C ASN A 294 -6.34 5.19 -11.07
N PHE A 295 -6.56 4.34 -10.07
CA PHE A 295 -5.81 3.11 -9.88
C PHE A 295 -6.23 2.11 -10.96
N TRP A 296 -5.38 1.90 -11.95
CA TRP A 296 -5.52 0.77 -12.88
C TRP A 296 -4.77 -0.42 -12.29
N TYR A 297 -5.29 -1.63 -12.48
CA TYR A 297 -4.86 -2.86 -11.80
C TYR A 297 -3.35 -3.16 -11.80
N ASP A 298 -2.52 -2.49 -12.61
CA ASP A 298 -1.10 -2.78 -12.77
C ASP A 298 -0.15 -1.60 -12.48
N ILE A 299 -0.66 -0.37 -12.25
CA ILE A 299 0.15 0.85 -12.09
C ILE A 299 -0.53 1.79 -11.07
N THR A 300 0.24 2.28 -10.10
CA THR A 300 -0.20 3.43 -9.29
C THR A 300 0.29 4.70 -9.96
N GLU A 301 -0.66 5.59 -10.26
CA GLU A 301 -0.41 6.86 -10.91
C GLU A 301 -0.79 8.02 -9.99
N TRP A 302 0.12 8.98 -9.86
CA TRP A 302 -0.11 10.21 -9.11
C TRP A 302 0.11 11.42 -10.00
N THR A 303 -0.79 12.38 -9.90
CA THR A 303 -0.54 13.73 -10.38
C THR A 303 -0.13 14.60 -9.20
N VAL A 304 1.10 15.10 -9.23
CA VAL A 304 1.67 15.93 -8.16
C VAL A 304 1.88 17.34 -8.67
N ASN A 305 1.20 18.29 -8.05
CA ASN A 305 1.30 19.71 -8.37
C ASN A 305 2.18 20.42 -7.36
N PHE A 306 3.17 21.17 -7.82
CA PHE A 306 4.00 22.04 -7.00
C PHE A 306 3.72 23.49 -7.36
N THR A 307 3.51 24.34 -6.36
CA THR A 307 3.33 25.78 -6.53
C THR A 307 4.46 26.53 -5.84
N PHE A 308 5.33 27.12 -6.65
CA PHE A 308 6.35 28.08 -6.22
C PHE A 308 5.77 29.49 -6.30
N SER A 309 6.17 30.40 -5.40
CA SER A 309 5.83 31.82 -5.54
C SER A 309 6.98 32.72 -5.12
N GLY A 310 6.95 33.97 -5.59
CA GLY A 310 8.03 34.93 -5.37
C GLY A 310 9.22 34.77 -6.32
N LEU A 311 9.09 33.94 -7.35
CA LEU A 311 10.10 33.83 -8.41
C LEU A 311 9.93 34.99 -9.39
N LEU A 312 10.89 35.91 -9.41
CA LEU A 312 10.97 36.96 -10.42
C LEU A 312 11.46 36.35 -11.74
N LEU A 313 10.53 36.02 -12.63
CA LEU A 313 10.80 35.41 -13.94
C LEU A 313 11.39 36.45 -14.93
N SER A 314 12.63 36.86 -14.74
CA SER A 314 13.33 37.75 -15.69
C SER A 314 14.21 37.00 -16.70
N ASN A 315 14.48 35.71 -16.46
CA ASN A 315 15.35 34.85 -17.26
C ASN A 315 14.68 33.49 -17.54
N THR A 316 15.17 32.75 -18.54
CA THR A 316 14.80 31.35 -18.80
C THR A 316 15.01 30.50 -17.54
N ILE A 317 13.98 29.77 -17.12
CA ILE A 317 14.03 28.89 -15.95
C ILE A 317 13.94 27.45 -16.44
N LYS A 318 14.70 26.56 -15.79
CA LYS A 318 14.54 25.11 -15.97
C LYS A 318 13.88 24.53 -14.73
N ILE A 319 13.00 23.57 -14.93
CA ILE A 319 12.42 22.78 -13.85
C ILE A 319 12.99 21.38 -13.94
N LYS A 320 13.61 20.92 -12.86
CA LYS A 320 14.07 19.55 -12.70
C LYS A 320 13.17 18.86 -11.69
N ALA A 321 12.64 17.70 -12.03
CA ALA A 321 11.95 16.81 -11.11
C ALA A 321 12.75 15.51 -10.94
N GLU A 322 12.87 15.03 -9.72
CA GLU A 322 13.52 13.76 -9.39
C GLU A 322 12.57 12.92 -8.54
N ALA A 323 12.40 11.65 -8.88
CA ALA A 323 11.80 10.65 -8.01
C ALA A 323 12.90 9.81 -7.37
N LEU A 324 12.79 9.61 -6.07
CA LEU A 324 13.78 8.93 -5.25
C LEU A 324 13.17 7.72 -4.55
N ASP A 325 13.99 6.69 -4.34
CA ASP A 325 13.70 5.54 -3.49
C ASP A 325 14.80 5.37 -2.41
N ARG A 326 14.91 4.18 -1.80
CA ARG A 326 15.98 3.88 -0.83
C ARG A 326 17.40 3.86 -1.42
N SER A 327 17.53 3.70 -2.74
CA SER A 327 18.80 3.64 -3.47
C SER A 327 19.26 5.00 -4.00
N GLY A 328 18.36 6.00 -4.03
CA GLY A 328 18.64 7.36 -4.48
C GLY A 328 17.68 7.78 -5.59
N VAL A 329 18.16 8.59 -6.54
CA VAL A 329 17.35 9.03 -7.69
C VAL A 329 17.14 7.86 -8.65
N ILE A 330 15.87 7.51 -8.88
CA ILE A 330 15.45 6.40 -9.75
C ILE A 330 14.80 6.85 -11.06
N ALA A 331 14.31 8.09 -11.10
CA ALA A 331 13.83 8.72 -12.32
C ALA A 331 14.01 10.24 -12.23
N GLU A 332 14.27 10.89 -13.36
CA GLU A 332 14.33 12.35 -13.44
C GLU A 332 13.73 12.87 -14.75
N ASP A 333 13.24 14.11 -14.71
CA ASP A 333 12.82 14.86 -15.89
C ASP A 333 13.21 16.33 -15.76
N ILE A 334 13.56 16.98 -16.88
CA ILE A 334 13.99 18.37 -16.92
C ILE A 334 13.29 19.09 -18.07
N LYS A 335 12.62 20.21 -17.77
CA LYS A 335 11.91 21.03 -18.74
C LYS A 335 12.38 22.48 -18.68
N THR A 336 12.73 23.05 -19.83
CA THR A 336 13.09 24.48 -19.96
C THR A 336 11.86 25.29 -20.34
N ILE A 337 11.70 26.48 -19.75
CA ILE A 337 10.53 27.37 -19.89
C ILE A 337 10.97 28.73 -20.40
#